data_AF-A0A1Q3MST8-F1
#
_entry.id   AF-A0A1Q3MST8-F1
#
_cell.length_a   1.000
_cell.length_b   1.000
_cell.length_c   1.000
_cell.angle_alpha   90.00
_cell.angle_beta   90.00
_cell.angle_gamma   90.00
#
_symmetry.space_group_name_H-M   'P 1'
#
loop_
_entity.id
_entity.type
_entity.pdbx_description
1 polymer ?
#
loop_
_entity_poly.entity_id
_entity_poly.type
_entity_poly.pdbx_seq_one_letter_code
_entity_poly.pdbx_strand_id
1 'polypeptide(L)'
;MSAIIRSLLDTDLYKFTMLQVVLHQFPQTHSVYLFRCRNLEDTVYPLVEILEDLNHQLDLLCELRFAEDELQYLRSLRFIKSDFVDYLELFQLKRRFIQASIDESGRLDIRIEGPMVQAMMFEIFVLAIVNQLYFRRIRSDEVLAEGERRLQQKLLQLEQYAKEQKESDPPFLVSDFGTRRRYSFEWQKHVVQAFHAVAPKVFRGTSNVLLAKELGISPIGTMAHEFLQAFQALDV
;
A
#
# COMPACT_ATOMS: atom_id res chain seq x y z
N MET A 1 -17.17 -8.74 -9.86
CA MET A 1 -16.69 -8.73 -8.45
C MET A 1 -16.55 -7.27 -8.01
N SER A 2 -16.77 -6.90 -6.74
CA SER A 2 -16.54 -5.50 -6.32
C SER A 2 -15.05 -5.15 -6.30
N ALA A 3 -14.72 -3.88 -6.54
CA ALA A 3 -13.35 -3.39 -6.52
C ALA A 3 -12.72 -3.53 -5.12
N ILE A 4 -11.52 -4.10 -5.07
CA ILE A 4 -10.70 -4.24 -3.86
C ILE A 4 -10.09 -2.91 -3.47
N ILE A 5 -9.47 -2.23 -4.45
CA ILE A 5 -8.98 -0.86 -4.30
C ILE A 5 -10.09 0.09 -4.75
N ARG A 6 -10.42 1.07 -3.92
CA ARG A 6 -11.52 2.01 -4.17
C ARG A 6 -11.06 3.46 -4.33
N SER A 7 -9.79 3.73 -4.05
CA SER A 7 -9.18 5.06 -4.08
C SER A 7 -7.69 4.94 -4.38
N LEU A 8 -7.14 5.93 -5.08
CA LEU A 8 -5.70 6.03 -5.33
C LEU A 8 -4.92 6.53 -4.10
N LEU A 9 -5.59 6.95 -3.02
CA LEU A 9 -4.97 7.16 -1.71
C LEU A 9 -4.73 5.86 -0.92
N ASP A 10 -5.29 4.73 -1.35
CA ASP A 10 -5.11 3.43 -0.69
C ASP A 10 -3.72 2.82 -0.99
N THR A 11 -2.68 3.59 -0.69
CA THR A 11 -1.28 3.30 -0.93
C THR A 11 -0.41 3.93 0.15
N ASP A 12 0.87 3.58 0.18
CA ASP A 12 1.81 4.06 1.20
C ASP A 12 2.30 5.49 0.87
N LEU A 13 2.44 6.38 1.87
CA LEU A 13 2.82 7.79 1.69
C LEU A 13 4.10 7.97 0.86
N TYR A 14 5.07 7.07 1.03
CA TYR A 14 6.35 7.18 0.34
C TYR A 14 6.21 7.10 -1.19
N LYS A 15 5.11 6.54 -1.70
CA LYS A 15 4.82 6.52 -3.14
C LYS A 15 4.58 7.92 -3.69
N PHE A 16 3.86 8.77 -2.95
CA PHE A 16 3.65 10.16 -3.34
C PHE A 16 4.92 10.99 -3.23
N THR A 17 5.68 10.84 -2.14
CA THR A 17 6.90 11.63 -1.94
C THR A 17 7.96 11.30 -3.00
N MET A 18 8.12 10.02 -3.36
CA MET A 18 9.04 9.64 -4.43
C MET A 18 8.51 9.98 -5.81
N LEU A 19 7.21 9.78 -6.08
CA LEU A 19 6.61 10.13 -7.38
C LEU A 19 6.77 11.62 -7.68
N GLN A 20 6.61 12.49 -6.67
CA GLN A 20 6.87 13.92 -6.81
C GLN A 20 8.31 14.21 -7.25
N VAL A 21 9.31 13.51 -6.70
CA VAL A 21 10.70 13.67 -7.11
C VAL A 21 10.91 13.19 -8.53
N VAL A 22 10.38 12.01 -8.88
CA VAL A 22 10.47 11.46 -10.25
C VAL A 22 9.83 12.42 -11.26
N LEU A 23 8.64 12.97 -10.97
CA LEU A 23 7.99 13.92 -11.86
C LEU A 23 8.84 15.19 -12.08
N HIS A 24 9.41 15.75 -11.03
CA HIS A 24 10.13 17.03 -11.13
C HIS A 24 11.56 16.90 -11.66
N GLN A 25 12.23 15.79 -11.39
CA GLN A 25 13.66 15.63 -11.71
C GLN A 25 13.91 14.66 -12.87
N PHE A 26 13.06 13.62 -12.99
CA PHE A 26 13.28 12.51 -13.92
C PHE A 26 11.99 12.11 -14.68
N PRO A 27 11.25 13.04 -15.29
CA PRO A 27 9.94 12.75 -15.88
C PRO A 27 10.00 11.76 -17.06
N GLN A 28 11.17 11.63 -17.71
CA GLN A 28 11.38 10.76 -18.87
C GLN A 28 11.82 9.34 -18.50
N THR A 29 12.01 9.04 -17.21
CA THR A 29 12.52 7.74 -16.77
C THR A 29 11.57 6.62 -17.14
N HIS A 30 12.12 5.55 -17.69
CA HIS A 30 11.43 4.30 -17.95
C HIS A 30 11.85 3.26 -16.92
N SER A 31 10.91 2.46 -16.42
CA SER A 31 11.21 1.43 -15.44
C SER A 31 10.40 0.15 -15.63
N VAL A 32 10.92 -0.93 -15.06
CA VAL A 32 10.32 -2.27 -15.10
C VAL A 32 10.23 -2.79 -13.67
N TYR A 33 9.05 -3.26 -13.28
CA TYR A 33 8.81 -3.95 -12.01
C TYR A 33 8.28 -5.35 -12.29
N LEU A 34 8.77 -6.32 -11.53
CA LEU A 34 8.38 -7.73 -11.64
C LEU A 34 7.84 -8.22 -10.32
N PHE A 35 6.67 -8.84 -10.34
CA PHE A 35 6.13 -9.52 -9.18
C PHE A 35 6.91 -10.80 -8.90
N ARG A 36 7.07 -11.12 -7.61
CA ARG A 36 7.69 -12.38 -7.19
C ARG A 36 7.05 -12.89 -5.90
N CYS A 37 6.39 -14.05 -5.99
CA CYS A 37 6.06 -14.85 -4.81
C CYS A 37 7.31 -15.61 -4.35
N ARG A 38 7.77 -15.38 -3.11
CA ARG A 38 9.00 -15.98 -2.58
C ARG A 38 8.79 -17.32 -1.89
N ASN A 39 7.54 -17.65 -1.59
CA ASN A 39 7.10 -18.82 -0.83
C ASN A 39 6.00 -19.56 -1.61
N LEU A 40 6.21 -19.75 -2.91
CA LEU A 40 5.22 -20.37 -3.79
C LEU A 40 4.85 -21.79 -3.33
N GLU A 41 5.83 -22.53 -2.80
CA GLU A 41 5.65 -23.89 -2.28
C GLU A 41 4.77 -23.95 -1.02
N ASP A 42 4.66 -22.84 -0.28
CA ASP A 42 3.85 -22.74 0.95
C ASP A 42 2.41 -22.25 0.67
N THR A 43 2.05 -22.03 -0.59
CA THR A 43 0.70 -21.59 -0.94
C THR A 43 -0.30 -22.73 -0.77
N VAL A 44 -1.48 -22.43 -0.21
CA VAL A 44 -2.54 -23.43 0.06
C VAL A 44 -3.14 -23.96 -1.25
N TYR A 45 -3.05 -23.17 -2.32
CA TYR A 45 -3.46 -23.51 -3.67
C TYR A 45 -2.60 -22.73 -4.69
N PRO A 46 -2.50 -23.20 -5.94
CA PRO A 46 -1.71 -22.54 -6.97
C PRO A 46 -2.11 -21.08 -7.18
N LEU A 47 -1.15 -20.16 -7.02
CA LEU A 47 -1.42 -18.72 -7.14
C LEU A 47 -1.93 -18.30 -8.53
N VAL A 48 -1.68 -19.10 -9.58
CA VAL A 48 -2.25 -18.85 -10.92
C VAL A 48 -3.78 -18.88 -10.93
N GLU A 49 -4.43 -19.53 -9.97
CA GLU A 49 -5.88 -19.61 -9.96
C GLU A 49 -6.57 -18.27 -9.71
N ILE A 50 -5.87 -17.24 -9.17
CA ILE A 50 -6.43 -15.89 -8.99
C ILE A 50 -6.31 -15.02 -10.26
N LEU A 51 -5.73 -15.52 -11.36
CA LEU A 51 -5.33 -14.70 -12.51
C LEU A 51 -6.50 -13.96 -13.18
N GLU A 52 -7.66 -14.61 -13.34
CA GLU A 52 -8.84 -13.99 -13.93
C GLU A 52 -9.36 -12.85 -13.04
N ASP A 53 -9.55 -13.13 -11.75
CA ASP A 53 -9.96 -12.13 -10.76
C ASP A 53 -8.95 -10.98 -10.68
N LEU A 54 -7.65 -11.27 -10.75
CA LEU A 54 -6.58 -10.28 -10.74
C LEU A 54 -6.69 -9.36 -11.94
N ASN A 55 -6.81 -9.88 -13.16
CA ASN A 55 -6.94 -9.06 -14.36
C ASN A 55 -8.18 -8.14 -14.27
N HIS A 56 -9.31 -8.66 -13.79
CA HIS A 56 -10.50 -7.85 -13.57
C HIS A 56 -10.28 -6.73 -12.53
N GLN A 57 -9.57 -7.01 -11.44
CA GLN A 57 -9.23 -5.98 -10.45
C GLN A 57 -8.24 -4.93 -10.98
N LEU A 58 -7.31 -5.32 -11.87
CA LEU A 58 -6.40 -4.38 -12.54
C LEU A 58 -7.15 -3.45 -13.50
N ASP A 59 -8.18 -3.95 -14.18
CA ASP A 59 -9.05 -3.12 -15.02
C ASP A 59 -9.77 -2.06 -14.17
N LEU A 60 -10.42 -2.49 -13.08
CA LEU A 60 -11.10 -1.58 -12.13
C LEU A 60 -10.13 -0.56 -11.51
N LEU A 61 -8.91 -0.98 -11.15
CA LEU A 61 -7.87 -0.08 -10.62
C LEU A 61 -7.51 1.02 -11.63
N CYS A 62 -7.46 0.71 -12.92
CA CYS A 62 -7.12 1.67 -13.97
C CYS A 62 -8.27 2.65 -14.31
N GLU A 63 -9.48 2.40 -13.82
CA GLU A 63 -10.61 3.33 -13.95
C GLU A 63 -10.57 4.44 -12.90
N LEU A 64 -9.90 4.21 -11.76
CA LEU A 64 -9.87 5.15 -10.64
C LEU A 64 -9.21 6.49 -10.99
N ARG A 65 -9.74 7.55 -10.37
CA ARG A 65 -9.19 8.90 -10.33
C ARG A 65 -9.19 9.39 -8.90
N PHE A 66 -8.33 10.35 -8.58
CA PHE A 66 -8.40 11.01 -7.28
C PHE A 66 -9.69 11.81 -7.16
N ALA A 67 -10.34 11.71 -6.00
CA ALA A 67 -11.46 12.58 -5.68
C ALA A 67 -10.97 13.96 -5.22
N GLU A 68 -11.83 14.98 -5.32
CA GLU A 68 -11.45 16.35 -4.97
C GLU A 68 -10.99 16.47 -3.51
N ASP A 69 -11.69 15.82 -2.56
CA ASP A 69 -11.32 15.85 -1.15
C ASP A 69 -10.01 15.10 -0.84
N GLU A 70 -9.64 14.13 -1.68
CA GLU A 70 -8.36 13.43 -1.63
C GLU A 70 -7.21 14.34 -2.11
N LEU A 71 -7.43 15.08 -3.20
CA LEU A 71 -6.48 16.07 -3.70
C LEU A 71 -6.28 17.20 -2.68
N GLN A 72 -7.36 17.70 -2.07
CA GLN A 72 -7.27 18.72 -1.01
C GLN A 72 -6.51 18.20 0.22
N TYR A 73 -6.73 16.95 0.61
CA TYR A 73 -5.95 16.33 1.68
C TYR A 73 -4.46 16.29 1.35
N LEU A 74 -4.08 15.89 0.13
CA LEU A 74 -2.69 15.91 -0.31
C LEU A 74 -2.10 17.34 -0.34
N ARG A 75 -2.85 18.35 -0.82
CA ARG A 75 -2.43 19.77 -0.79
C ARG A 75 -2.14 20.27 0.62
N SER A 76 -2.82 19.73 1.64
CA SER A 76 -2.60 20.11 3.04
C SER A 76 -1.25 19.64 3.61
N LEU A 77 -0.61 18.65 2.99
CA LEU A 77 0.67 18.11 3.44
C LEU A 77 1.80 19.06 3.05
N ARG A 78 2.47 19.67 4.04
CA ARG A 78 3.50 20.71 3.87
C ARG A 78 4.65 20.41 2.87
N PHE A 79 4.87 19.15 2.52
CA PHE A 79 5.94 18.68 1.64
C PHE A 79 5.45 18.25 0.25
N ILE A 80 4.14 18.28 0.03
CA ILE A 80 3.50 18.06 -1.26
C ILE A 80 3.31 19.41 -1.94
N LYS A 81 3.86 19.58 -3.14
CA LYS A 81 3.78 20.82 -3.92
C LYS A 81 2.45 20.87 -4.68
N SER A 82 1.92 22.07 -4.91
CA SER A 82 0.63 22.26 -5.56
C SER A 82 0.60 21.75 -7.00
N ASP A 83 1.68 22.00 -7.76
CA ASP A 83 1.85 21.52 -9.14
C ASP A 83 1.84 19.99 -9.24
N PHE A 84 2.42 19.31 -8.25
CA PHE A 84 2.32 17.85 -8.16
C PHE A 84 0.87 17.38 -7.95
N VAL A 85 0.08 18.08 -7.13
CA VAL A 85 -1.33 17.73 -6.96
C VAL A 85 -2.14 18.02 -8.23
N ASP A 86 -1.84 19.11 -8.94
CA ASP A 86 -2.49 19.43 -10.22
C ASP A 86 -2.18 18.36 -11.28
N TYR A 87 -0.97 17.75 -11.24
CA TYR A 87 -0.67 16.55 -12.01
C TYR A 87 -1.52 15.34 -11.58
N LEU A 88 -1.70 15.13 -10.26
CA LEU A 88 -2.51 14.02 -9.75
C LEU A 88 -4.00 14.15 -10.12
N GLU A 89 -4.53 15.36 -10.27
CA GLU A 89 -5.91 15.57 -10.75
C GLU A 89 -6.14 14.94 -12.13
N LEU A 90 -5.13 15.00 -13.01
CA LEU A 90 -5.17 14.40 -14.34
C LEU A 90 -4.70 12.94 -14.36
N PHE A 91 -4.09 12.48 -13.26
CA PHE A 91 -3.49 11.16 -13.18
C PHE A 91 -4.54 10.06 -13.20
N GLN A 92 -4.22 9.03 -13.97
CA GLN A 92 -4.94 7.76 -13.99
C GLN A 92 -3.96 6.68 -14.42
N LEU A 93 -3.99 5.54 -13.71
CA LEU A 93 -3.18 4.37 -14.06
C LEU A 93 -3.60 3.85 -15.44
N LYS A 94 -2.63 3.54 -16.29
CA LYS A 94 -2.91 3.04 -17.64
C LYS A 94 -2.69 1.53 -17.73
N ARG A 95 -3.76 0.81 -18.02
CA ARG A 95 -3.80 -0.65 -18.11
C ARG A 95 -2.74 -1.27 -19.05
N ARG A 96 -2.33 -0.54 -20.08
CA ARG A 96 -1.28 -0.94 -21.04
C ARG A 96 0.12 -1.10 -20.43
N PHE A 97 0.37 -0.54 -19.24
CA PHE A 97 1.68 -0.62 -18.58
C PHE A 97 1.80 -1.78 -17.60
N ILE A 98 0.77 -2.63 -17.46
CA ILE A 98 0.79 -3.80 -16.58
C ILE A 98 0.25 -5.00 -17.34
N GLN A 99 0.87 -6.16 -17.17
CA GLN A 99 0.42 -7.44 -17.69
C GLN A 99 0.47 -8.47 -16.57
N ALA A 100 -0.62 -9.21 -16.40
CA ALA A 100 -0.67 -10.38 -15.52
C ALA A 100 -0.96 -11.61 -16.39
N SER A 101 -0.12 -12.63 -16.27
CA SER A 101 -0.16 -13.84 -17.10
C SER A 101 0.42 -15.04 -16.34
N ILE A 102 0.57 -16.16 -17.03
CA ILE A 102 1.29 -17.34 -16.54
C ILE A 102 2.62 -17.42 -17.29
N ASP A 103 3.73 -17.57 -16.57
CA ASP A 103 5.05 -17.76 -17.19
C ASP A 103 5.23 -19.16 -17.78
N GLU A 104 6.35 -19.39 -18.47
CA GLU A 104 6.70 -20.69 -19.06
C GLU A 104 6.82 -21.82 -18.03
N SER A 105 7.01 -21.49 -16.75
CA SER A 105 7.08 -22.43 -15.63
C SER A 105 5.73 -22.65 -14.94
N GLY A 106 4.63 -22.13 -15.49
CA GLY A 106 3.29 -22.28 -14.91
C GLY A 106 3.03 -21.42 -13.68
N ARG A 107 3.81 -20.35 -13.45
CA ARG A 107 3.70 -19.47 -12.27
C ARG A 107 2.99 -18.16 -12.63
N LEU A 108 2.34 -17.55 -11.64
CA LEU A 108 1.76 -16.21 -11.81
C LEU A 108 2.88 -15.20 -12.07
N ASP A 109 2.82 -14.55 -13.22
CA ASP A 109 3.71 -13.48 -13.64
C ASP A 109 2.96 -12.16 -13.70
N ILE A 110 3.52 -11.11 -13.10
CA ILE A 110 3.00 -9.75 -13.22
C ILE A 110 4.17 -8.84 -13.56
N ARG A 111 4.13 -8.29 -14.77
CA ARG A 111 5.12 -7.37 -15.29
C ARG A 111 4.50 -5.99 -15.41
N ILE A 112 5.18 -4.98 -14.87
CA ILE A 112 4.82 -3.57 -15.04
C ILE A 112 5.97 -2.90 -15.76
N GLU A 113 5.68 -2.22 -16.87
CA GLU A 113 6.68 -1.59 -17.73
C GLU A 113 6.13 -0.32 -18.36
N GLY A 114 6.88 0.77 -18.26
CA GLY A 114 6.51 2.06 -18.83
C GLY A 114 7.21 3.24 -18.16
N PRO A 115 6.68 4.47 -18.34
CA PRO A 115 7.17 5.64 -17.62
C PRO A 115 7.13 5.39 -16.10
N MET A 116 8.22 5.72 -15.40
CA MET A 116 8.36 5.44 -13.98
C MET A 116 7.25 6.10 -13.15
N VAL A 117 6.78 7.28 -13.58
CA VAL A 117 5.65 7.99 -12.97
C VAL A 117 4.32 7.21 -13.02
N GLN A 118 4.19 6.24 -13.92
CA GLN A 118 3.06 5.32 -14.00
C GLN A 118 3.40 3.98 -13.32
N ALA A 119 4.53 3.38 -13.70
CA ALA A 119 4.92 2.06 -13.27
C ALA A 119 5.06 1.95 -11.73
N MET A 120 5.67 2.94 -11.08
CA MET A 120 5.93 2.90 -9.64
C MET A 120 4.66 2.86 -8.77
N MET A 121 3.57 3.46 -9.27
CA MET A 121 2.32 3.57 -8.52
C MET A 121 1.54 2.25 -8.46
N PHE A 122 1.80 1.31 -9.37
CA PHE A 122 1.16 0.00 -9.34
C PHE A 122 1.59 -0.87 -8.15
N GLU A 123 2.81 -0.72 -7.61
CA GLU A 123 3.40 -1.67 -6.65
C GLU A 123 2.44 -2.03 -5.50
N ILE A 124 1.99 -1.03 -4.74
CA ILE A 124 1.23 -1.28 -3.50
C ILE A 124 -0.16 -1.81 -3.81
N PHE A 125 -0.83 -1.26 -4.84
CA PHE A 125 -2.14 -1.73 -5.27
C PHE A 125 -2.10 -3.19 -5.73
N VAL A 126 -1.14 -3.55 -6.58
CA VAL A 126 -0.98 -4.92 -7.08
C VAL A 126 -0.74 -5.89 -5.94
N LEU A 127 0.17 -5.56 -5.01
CA LEU A 127 0.45 -6.41 -3.86
C LEU A 127 -0.77 -6.58 -2.95
N ALA A 128 -1.52 -5.51 -2.68
CA ALA A 128 -2.74 -5.57 -1.88
C ALA A 128 -3.86 -6.38 -2.57
N ILE A 129 -4.04 -6.24 -3.88
CA ILE A 129 -5.01 -7.01 -4.68
C ILE A 129 -4.67 -8.49 -4.65
N VAL A 130 -3.42 -8.87 -4.99
CA VAL A 130 -2.96 -10.26 -4.99
C VAL A 130 -3.19 -10.89 -3.63
N ASN A 131 -2.79 -10.20 -2.55
CA ASN A 131 -2.90 -10.72 -1.20
C ASN A 131 -4.37 -10.88 -0.76
N GLN A 132 -5.23 -9.91 -1.05
CA GLN A 132 -6.65 -9.99 -0.69
C GLN A 132 -7.40 -11.03 -1.52
N LEU A 133 -7.10 -11.19 -2.83
CA LEU A 133 -7.65 -12.27 -3.65
C LEU A 133 -7.21 -13.63 -3.10
N TYR A 134 -5.94 -13.76 -2.72
CA TYR A 134 -5.41 -14.98 -2.13
C TYR A 134 -6.20 -15.39 -0.88
N PHE A 135 -6.28 -14.49 0.10
CA PHE A 135 -6.92 -14.74 1.38
C PHE A 135 -8.44 -14.85 1.31
N ARG A 136 -9.09 -14.25 0.31
CA ARG A 136 -10.54 -14.39 0.11
C ARG A 136 -10.96 -15.83 -0.12
N ARG A 137 -10.14 -16.64 -0.82
CA ARG A 137 -10.46 -18.05 -1.11
C ARG A 137 -10.28 -18.98 0.09
N ILE A 138 -9.41 -18.61 1.03
CA ILE A 138 -9.13 -19.37 2.25
C ILE A 138 -9.70 -18.69 3.50
N ARG A 139 -10.67 -17.79 3.32
CA ARG A 139 -11.34 -17.10 4.41
C ARG A 139 -12.27 -18.06 5.14
N SER A 140 -12.19 -18.05 6.47
CA SER A 140 -13.16 -18.69 7.35
C SER A 140 -13.39 -17.81 8.59
N ASP A 141 -14.48 -18.06 9.32
CA ASP A 141 -14.80 -17.33 10.54
C ASP A 141 -13.78 -17.63 11.65
N GLU A 142 -13.20 -18.84 11.67
CA GLU A 142 -12.15 -19.23 12.60
C GLU A 142 -10.86 -18.42 12.38
N VAL A 143 -10.49 -18.14 11.12
CA VAL A 143 -9.32 -17.31 10.80
C VAL A 143 -9.52 -15.88 11.30
N LEU A 144 -10.72 -15.32 11.16
CA LEU A 144 -11.03 -13.97 11.66
C LEU A 144 -11.05 -13.94 13.19
N ALA A 145 -11.64 -14.94 13.84
CA ALA A 145 -11.66 -15.07 15.29
C ALA A 145 -10.24 -15.17 15.86
N GLU A 146 -9.35 -15.94 15.22
CA GLU A 146 -7.94 -16.03 15.60
C GLU A 146 -7.18 -14.72 15.37
N GLY A 147 -7.48 -14.03 14.25
CA GLY A 147 -6.96 -12.69 13.98
C GLY A 147 -7.33 -11.69 15.08
N GLU A 148 -8.59 -11.70 15.50
CA GLU A 148 -9.12 -10.85 16.57
C GLU A 148 -8.49 -11.19 17.92
N ARG A 149 -8.40 -12.47 18.27
CA ARG A 149 -7.74 -12.91 19.51
C ARG A 149 -6.29 -12.41 19.59
N ARG A 150 -5.53 -12.51 18.49
CA ARG A 150 -4.15 -12.01 18.41
C ARG A 150 -4.07 -10.49 18.45
N LEU A 151 -5.03 -9.80 17.85
CA LEU A 151 -5.12 -8.34 17.90
C LEU A 151 -5.32 -7.89 19.35
N GLN A 152 -6.32 -8.42 20.04
CA GLN A 152 -6.63 -8.08 21.44
C GLN A 152 -5.43 -8.32 22.37
N GLN A 153 -4.72 -9.44 22.23
CA GLN A 153 -3.50 -9.70 23.00
C GLN A 153 -2.43 -8.62 22.77
N LYS A 154 -2.22 -8.18 21.52
CA LYS A 154 -1.25 -7.13 21.19
C LYS A 154 -1.68 -5.75 21.67
N LEU A 155 -2.98 -5.45 21.69
CA LEU A 155 -3.50 -4.20 22.23
C LEU A 155 -3.22 -4.10 23.73
N LEU A 156 -3.50 -5.16 24.50
CA LEU A 156 -3.18 -5.22 25.93
C LEU A 156 -1.68 -5.02 26.20
N GLN A 157 -0.83 -5.63 25.38
CA GLN A 157 0.62 -5.45 25.47
C GLN A 157 1.04 -4.00 25.17
N LEU A 158 0.44 -3.38 24.16
CA LEU A 158 0.72 -1.99 23.80
C LEU A 158 0.27 -1.00 24.87
N GLU A 159 -0.89 -1.23 25.50
CA GLU A 159 -1.33 -0.44 26.67
C GLU A 159 -0.35 -0.53 27.81
N GLN A 160 0.16 -1.74 28.08
CA GLN A 160 1.11 -1.95 29.16
C GLN A 160 2.39 -1.17 28.91
N TYR A 161 2.95 -1.24 27.70
CA TYR A 161 4.11 -0.44 27.32
C TYR A 161 3.86 1.06 27.43
N ALA A 162 2.68 1.53 27.01
CA ALA A 162 2.31 2.94 27.13
C ALA A 162 2.21 3.41 28.60
N LYS A 163 1.77 2.54 29.53
CA LYS A 163 1.67 2.83 30.97
C LYS A 163 3.02 2.78 31.68
N GLU A 164 3.91 1.88 31.26
CA GLU A 164 5.23 1.68 31.87
C GLU A 164 6.26 2.71 31.42
N GLN A 165 6.05 3.36 30.27
CA GLN A 165 6.97 4.35 29.72
C GLN A 165 7.04 5.60 30.60
N LYS A 166 8.25 5.96 31.05
CA LYS A 166 8.51 7.17 31.83
C LYS A 166 8.86 8.33 30.90
N GLU A 167 8.67 9.56 31.35
CA GLU A 167 9.04 10.77 30.59
C GLU A 167 10.54 10.87 30.30
N SER A 168 11.37 10.26 31.16
CA SER A 168 12.83 10.19 30.97
C SER A 168 13.26 9.19 29.90
N ASP A 169 12.37 8.28 29.49
CA ASP A 169 12.72 7.21 28.57
C ASP A 169 12.65 7.70 27.12
N PRO A 170 13.50 7.18 26.22
CA PRO A 170 13.29 7.36 24.78
C PRO A 170 11.88 6.90 24.39
N PRO A 171 11.17 7.64 23.53
CA PRO A 171 9.79 7.32 23.24
C PRO A 171 9.67 6.00 22.48
N PHE A 172 8.84 5.08 23.00
CA PHE A 172 8.45 3.89 22.26
C PHE A 172 7.33 4.26 21.29
N LEU A 173 7.59 4.14 20.00
CA LEU A 173 6.68 4.58 18.95
C LEU A 173 6.42 3.44 17.95
N VAL A 174 5.16 3.30 17.54
CA VAL A 174 4.71 2.30 16.57
C VAL A 174 4.01 3.00 15.40
N SER A 175 4.15 2.45 14.19
CA SER A 175 3.42 2.91 13.00
C SER A 175 3.00 1.73 12.14
N ASP A 176 1.87 1.85 11.45
CA ASP A 176 1.37 0.82 10.53
C ASP A 176 1.98 0.93 9.13
N PHE A 177 2.78 -0.07 8.75
CA PHE A 177 3.36 -0.26 7.40
C PHE A 177 2.79 -1.52 6.71
N GLY A 178 1.53 -1.85 6.98
CA GLY A 178 0.89 -3.13 6.63
C GLY A 178 0.24 -3.23 5.25
N THR A 179 0.10 -2.12 4.49
CA THR A 179 -0.78 -2.04 3.30
C THR A 179 -0.53 -3.15 2.29
N ARG A 180 0.73 -3.32 1.85
CA ARG A 180 1.10 -4.24 0.75
C ARG A 180 0.83 -5.72 1.00
N ARG A 181 0.61 -6.15 2.26
CA ARG A 181 0.39 -7.55 2.65
C ARG A 181 -0.79 -7.70 3.62
N ARG A 182 -1.70 -6.74 3.64
CA ARG A 182 -2.88 -6.78 4.50
C ARG A 182 -3.81 -7.92 4.10
N TYR A 183 -4.46 -8.54 5.07
CA TYR A 183 -5.48 -9.57 4.83
C TYR A 183 -6.65 -9.04 4.00
N SER A 184 -7.14 -7.84 4.36
CA SER A 184 -8.09 -7.05 3.59
C SER A 184 -7.96 -5.58 3.98
N PHE A 185 -8.55 -4.67 3.20
CA PHE A 185 -8.68 -3.26 3.59
C PHE A 185 -9.36 -3.10 4.96
N GLU A 186 -10.52 -3.74 5.14
CA GLU A 186 -11.30 -3.66 6.38
C GLU A 186 -10.52 -4.17 7.59
N TRP A 187 -9.72 -5.23 7.42
CA TRP A 187 -8.88 -5.74 8.51
C TRP A 187 -7.75 -4.78 8.87
N GLN A 188 -7.08 -4.18 7.88
CA GLN A 188 -6.06 -3.15 8.14
C GLN A 188 -6.68 -1.96 8.88
N LYS A 189 -7.84 -1.48 8.41
CA LYS A 189 -8.57 -0.38 9.02
C LYS A 189 -8.90 -0.67 10.49
N HIS A 190 -9.47 -1.84 10.78
CA HIS A 190 -9.78 -2.28 12.15
C HIS A 190 -8.54 -2.29 13.05
N VAL A 191 -7.43 -2.87 12.58
CA VAL A 191 -6.17 -2.91 13.34
C VAL A 191 -5.64 -1.50 13.63
N VAL A 192 -5.59 -0.62 12.62
CA VAL A 192 -5.10 0.76 12.76
C VAL A 192 -5.98 1.56 13.73
N GLN A 193 -7.30 1.46 13.59
CA GLN A 193 -8.26 2.10 14.48
C GLN A 193 -8.06 1.64 15.93
N ALA A 194 -7.97 0.33 16.16
CA ALA A 194 -7.81 -0.24 17.49
C ALA A 194 -6.50 0.18 18.15
N PHE A 195 -5.37 0.14 17.41
CA PHE A 195 -4.07 0.58 17.93
C PHE A 195 -4.07 2.07 18.29
N HIS A 196 -4.66 2.92 17.44
CA HIS A 196 -4.72 4.35 17.70
C HIS A 196 -5.62 4.69 18.89
N ALA A 197 -6.77 4.03 19.03
CA ALA A 197 -7.69 4.25 20.14
C ALA A 197 -7.08 3.88 21.50
N VAL A 198 -6.34 2.77 21.53
CA VAL A 198 -5.79 2.19 22.76
C VAL A 198 -4.53 2.90 23.25
N ALA A 199 -3.64 3.30 22.33
CA ALA A 199 -2.35 3.91 22.70
C ALA A 199 -1.98 5.10 21.79
N PRO A 200 -2.77 6.20 21.79
CA PRO A 200 -2.57 7.32 20.85
C PRO A 200 -1.24 8.05 21.02
N LYS A 201 -0.59 7.97 22.19
CA LYS A 201 0.74 8.54 22.44
C LYS A 201 1.88 7.69 21.85
N VAL A 202 1.66 6.39 21.72
CA VAL A 202 2.64 5.41 21.19
C VAL A 202 2.42 5.17 19.70
N PHE A 203 1.17 5.02 19.27
CA PHE A 203 0.82 4.79 17.87
C PHE A 203 0.82 6.09 17.08
N ARG A 204 1.89 6.31 16.30
CA ARG A 204 2.17 7.55 15.59
C ARG A 204 1.30 7.77 14.35
N GLY A 205 0.84 6.69 13.71
CA GLY A 205 0.11 6.79 12.46
C GLY A 205 0.28 5.58 11.55
N THR A 206 -0.08 5.75 10.29
CA THR A 206 -0.05 4.70 9.26
C THR A 206 0.60 5.24 7.99
N SER A 207 1.22 4.35 7.22
CA SER A 207 1.68 4.66 5.88
C SER A 207 0.54 4.78 4.87
N ASN A 208 -0.60 4.11 5.11
CA ASN A 208 -1.73 4.14 4.20
C ASN A 208 -2.38 5.53 4.21
N VAL A 209 -2.29 6.25 3.10
CA VAL A 209 -2.70 7.67 3.02
C VAL A 209 -4.22 7.83 3.15
N LEU A 210 -5.00 6.87 2.62
CA LEU A 210 -6.45 6.84 2.76
C LEU A 210 -6.84 6.65 4.23
N LEU A 211 -6.27 5.68 4.93
CA LEU A 211 -6.55 5.45 6.35
C LEU A 211 -6.10 6.63 7.22
N ALA A 212 -4.97 7.25 6.90
CA ALA A 212 -4.52 8.46 7.59
C ALA A 212 -5.55 9.59 7.47
N LYS A 213 -6.07 9.81 6.24
CA LYS A 213 -7.14 10.78 5.96
C LYS A 213 -8.45 10.44 6.70
N GLU A 214 -8.93 9.20 6.57
CA GLU A 214 -10.20 8.77 7.16
C GLU A 214 -10.21 8.82 8.68
N LEU A 215 -9.08 8.56 9.32
CA LEU A 215 -8.97 8.48 10.78
C LEU A 215 -8.42 9.77 11.41
N GLY A 216 -8.02 10.76 10.62
CA GLY A 216 -7.40 11.98 11.12
C GLY A 216 -6.07 11.75 11.84
N ILE A 217 -5.32 10.71 11.46
CA ILE A 217 -4.02 10.36 12.04
C ILE A 217 -2.88 10.73 11.10
N SER A 218 -1.64 10.75 11.60
CA SER A 218 -0.50 11.16 10.77
C SER A 218 -0.20 10.12 9.68
N PRO A 219 -0.04 10.54 8.40
CA PRO A 219 0.53 9.68 7.38
C PRO A 219 2.05 9.56 7.59
N ILE A 220 2.59 8.34 7.55
CA ILE A 220 4.00 8.05 7.85
C ILE A 220 4.69 7.44 6.62
N GLY A 221 5.85 7.96 6.25
CA GLY A 221 6.62 7.42 5.13
C GLY A 221 7.93 8.17 4.98
N THR A 222 8.95 7.46 4.48
CA THR A 222 10.24 8.06 4.15
C THR A 222 10.48 7.92 2.65
N MET A 223 11.45 7.11 2.25
CA MET A 223 11.77 6.72 0.88
C MET A 223 11.95 5.20 0.84
N ALA A 224 11.81 4.59 -0.33
CA ALA A 224 12.05 3.16 -0.52
C ALA A 224 13.33 2.90 -1.32
N HIS A 225 13.80 1.65 -1.29
CA HIS A 225 14.99 1.21 -2.00
C HIS A 225 14.92 1.47 -3.51
N GLU A 226 13.74 1.45 -4.14
CA GLU A 226 13.59 1.72 -5.57
C GLU A 226 14.12 3.11 -5.96
N PHE A 227 14.06 4.08 -5.04
CA PHE A 227 14.62 5.40 -5.26
C PHE A 227 16.14 5.31 -5.42
N LEU A 228 16.82 4.63 -4.50
CA LEU A 228 18.27 4.44 -4.58
C LEU A 228 18.67 3.59 -5.79
N GLN A 229 17.88 2.58 -6.15
CA GLN A 229 18.12 1.73 -7.32
C GLN A 229 17.95 2.51 -8.63
N ALA A 230 16.97 3.42 -8.72
CA ALA A 230 16.79 4.26 -9.89
C ALA A 230 18.05 5.10 -10.15
N PHE A 231 18.63 5.71 -9.11
CA PHE A 231 19.85 6.51 -9.22
C PHE A 231 21.11 5.73 -9.64
N GLN A 232 21.07 4.39 -9.66
CA GLN A 232 22.14 3.58 -10.24
C GLN A 232 22.06 3.50 -11.77
N ALA A 233 20.88 3.77 -12.33
CA ALA A 233 20.61 3.71 -13.78
C ALA A 233 20.31 5.09 -14.38
N LEU A 234 20.04 6.09 -13.54
CA LEU A 234 19.97 7.48 -13.93
C LEU A 234 21.38 8.04 -13.96
N ASP A 235 21.75 8.70 -15.05
CA ASP A 235 23.06 9.31 -15.24
C ASP A 235 23.14 10.65 -14.48
N VAL A 236 23.19 10.56 -13.15
CA VAL A 236 23.20 11.68 -12.19
C VAL A 236 24.41 11.67 -11.28
#